data_AF-A0A087M4V8-F1
#
_entry.id   AF-A0A087M4V8-F1
#
_cell.length_a   1.000
_cell.length_b   1.000
_cell.length_c   1.000
_cell.angle_alpha   90.00
_cell.angle_beta   90.00
_cell.angle_gamma   90.00
#
_symmetry.space_group_name_H-M   'P 1'
#
loop_
_entity.id
_entity.type
_entity.pdbx_description
1 polymer ?
#
loop_
_entity_poly.entity_id
_entity_poly.type
_entity_poly.pdbx_seq_one_letter_code
_entity_poly.pdbx_strand_id
1 'polypeptide(L)'
;MRFARSLAFALAALIATPALASPVGTWELEGKDTRFQLEMCGDGTQLCGLLTWLSDVDYNEQYKPYLNRPMADHMNQSGPNRWKGDIKLFGYNLSGTLTQNSENHMTLHGCALLVVCKTYQMYRYTE
;
A
#
# COMPACT_ATOMS: atom_id res chain seq x y z
N MET A 1 -32.49 -48.22 -36.84
CA MET A 1 -32.42 -46.90 -36.20
C MET A 1 -31.23 -46.89 -35.26
N ARG A 2 -30.17 -46.13 -35.56
CA ARG A 2 -28.96 -46.01 -34.72
C ARG A 2 -28.98 -44.62 -34.09
N PHE A 3 -29.22 -44.54 -32.78
CA PHE A 3 -29.10 -43.29 -32.02
C PHE A 3 -27.62 -43.04 -31.72
N ALA A 4 -27.01 -42.11 -32.43
CA ALA A 4 -25.69 -41.59 -32.09
C ALA A 4 -25.84 -40.64 -30.89
N ARG A 5 -25.30 -41.05 -29.73
CA ARG A 5 -25.33 -40.28 -28.49
C ARG A 5 -24.09 -39.39 -28.47
N SER A 6 -24.25 -38.15 -28.91
CA SER A 6 -23.19 -37.13 -28.87
C SER A 6 -22.85 -36.80 -27.41
N LEU A 7 -21.66 -37.16 -26.94
CA LEU A 7 -21.10 -36.66 -25.69
C LEU A 7 -20.64 -35.21 -25.91
N ALA A 8 -21.39 -34.25 -25.37
CA ALA A 8 -20.93 -32.87 -25.26
C ALA A 8 -19.96 -32.77 -24.07
N PHE A 9 -18.66 -32.63 -24.35
CA PHE A 9 -17.65 -32.24 -23.36
C PHE A 9 -17.81 -30.74 -23.08
N ALA A 10 -18.40 -30.38 -21.95
CA ALA A 10 -18.40 -29.01 -21.45
C ALA A 10 -17.03 -28.70 -20.82
N LEU A 11 -16.19 -27.97 -21.55
CA LEU A 11 -14.91 -27.48 -21.08
C LEU A 11 -15.15 -26.26 -20.16
N ALA A 12 -15.16 -26.47 -18.85
CA ALA A 12 -15.23 -25.38 -17.88
C ALA A 12 -13.90 -24.62 -17.87
N ALA A 13 -13.87 -23.44 -18.50
CA ALA A 13 -12.73 -22.54 -18.42
C ALA A 13 -12.68 -21.90 -17.03
N LEU A 14 -11.73 -22.31 -16.18
CA LEU A 14 -11.40 -21.60 -14.95
C LEU A 14 -10.78 -20.25 -15.32
N ILE A 15 -11.55 -19.18 -15.13
CA ILE A 15 -11.05 -17.81 -15.21
C ILE A 15 -10.25 -17.56 -13.92
N ALA A 16 -8.92 -17.70 -13.99
CA ALA A 16 -8.05 -17.26 -12.91
C ALA A 16 -8.06 -15.72 -12.91
N THR A 17 -8.84 -15.11 -12.03
CA THR A 17 -8.71 -13.67 -11.77
C THR A 17 -7.34 -13.43 -11.14
N PRO A 18 -6.49 -12.55 -11.69
CA PRO A 18 -5.22 -12.23 -11.07
C PRO A 18 -5.49 -11.71 -9.66
N ALA A 19 -5.00 -12.42 -8.65
CA ALA A 19 -5.01 -11.92 -7.29
C ALA A 19 -4.13 -10.68 -7.27
N LEU A 20 -4.71 -9.54 -6.91
CA LEU A 20 -3.95 -8.32 -6.70
C LEU A 20 -2.97 -8.55 -5.55
N ALA A 21 -1.71 -8.17 -5.76
CA ALA A 21 -0.65 -8.35 -4.79
C ALA A 21 -1.01 -7.66 -3.47
N SER A 22 -0.73 -8.32 -2.34
CA SER A 22 -1.00 -7.78 -1.01
C SER A 22 -0.24 -6.46 -0.77
N PRO A 23 -0.84 -5.46 -0.10
CA PRO A 23 -0.15 -4.22 0.29
C PRO A 23 0.83 -4.44 1.45
N VAL A 24 0.70 -5.55 2.18
CA VAL A 24 1.54 -5.88 3.33
C VAL A 24 2.99 -6.05 2.91
N GLY A 25 3.92 -5.44 3.66
CA GLY A 25 5.35 -5.51 3.38
C GLY A 25 6.08 -4.20 3.69
N THR A 26 7.38 -4.19 3.43
CA THR A 26 8.21 -2.99 3.55
C THR A 26 8.23 -2.22 2.23
N TRP A 27 8.03 -0.92 2.31
CA TRP A 27 8.00 0.00 1.19
C TRP A 27 8.99 1.14 1.41
N GLU A 28 9.86 1.36 0.44
CA GLU A 28 10.89 2.41 0.46
C GLU A 28 10.43 3.57 -0.43
N LEU A 29 10.55 4.81 0.05
CA LEU A 29 10.34 5.98 -0.81
C LEU A 29 11.34 5.97 -1.97
N GLU A 30 10.96 6.53 -3.13
CA GLU A 30 11.85 6.64 -4.30
C GLU A 30 13.20 7.32 -3.99
N GLY A 31 13.23 8.22 -3.00
CA GLY A 31 14.47 8.85 -2.50
C GLY A 31 15.44 7.90 -1.78
N LYS A 32 15.05 6.65 -1.51
CA LYS A 32 15.84 5.62 -0.83
C LYS A 32 16.35 6.03 0.56
N ASP A 33 15.56 6.85 1.23
CA ASP A 33 15.90 7.51 2.49
C ASP A 33 14.97 7.14 3.65
N THR A 34 13.85 6.49 3.35
CA THR A 34 12.74 6.27 4.28
C THR A 34 12.05 4.96 3.93
N ARG A 35 11.79 4.11 4.93
CA ARG A 35 11.00 2.89 4.75
C ARG A 35 9.84 2.82 5.73
N PHE A 36 8.71 2.34 5.22
CA PHE A 36 7.52 2.04 5.99
C PHE A 36 7.21 0.56 5.95
N GLN A 37 6.87 -0.02 7.10
CA GLN A 37 6.25 -1.34 7.16
C GLN A 37 4.74 -1.17 7.12
N LEU A 38 4.07 -1.82 6.17
CA LEU A 38 2.62 -1.85 6.07
C LEU A 38 2.07 -3.20 6.48
N GLU A 39 0.93 -3.18 7.16
CA GLU A 39 0.19 -4.37 7.60
C GLU A 39 -1.32 -4.13 7.54
N MET A 40 -2.08 -5.21 7.35
CA MET A 40 -3.54 -5.16 7.54
C MET A 40 -3.83 -5.10 9.04
N CYS A 41 -4.80 -4.27 9.42
CA CYS A 41 -5.18 -4.05 10.81
C CYS A 41 -6.71 -3.89 10.95
N GLY A 42 -7.17 -3.66 12.19
CA GLY A 42 -8.59 -3.46 12.48
C GLY A 42 -9.44 -4.68 12.12
N ASP A 43 -10.37 -4.50 11.19
CA ASP A 43 -11.26 -5.56 10.68
C ASP A 43 -10.63 -6.46 9.60
N GLY A 44 -9.36 -6.22 9.26
CA GLY A 44 -8.62 -6.95 8.23
C GLY A 44 -8.70 -6.34 6.83
N THR A 45 -9.46 -5.25 6.65
CA THR A 45 -9.51 -4.48 5.39
C THR A 45 -8.79 -3.13 5.49
N GLN A 46 -8.57 -2.66 6.72
CA GLN A 46 -7.87 -1.41 7.01
C GLN A 46 -6.36 -1.59 6.95
N LEU A 47 -5.66 -0.53 6.55
CA LEU A 47 -4.21 -0.53 6.39
C LEU A 47 -3.55 0.33 7.46
N CYS A 48 -2.56 -0.24 8.14
CA CYS A 48 -1.71 0.44 9.11
C CYS A 48 -0.28 0.50 8.59
N GLY A 49 0.49 1.48 9.07
CA GLY A 49 1.85 1.70 8.62
C GLY A 49 2.76 2.29 9.68
N LEU A 50 3.98 1.78 9.76
CA LEU A 50 5.01 2.16 10.73
C LEU A 50 6.24 2.70 10.01
N LEU A 51 6.81 3.83 10.46
CA LEU A 51 8.14 4.27 9.98
C LEU A 51 9.21 3.35 10.60
N THR A 52 9.86 2.51 9.80
CA THR A 52 10.78 1.47 10.31
C THR A 52 12.24 1.76 10.05
N TRP A 53 12.56 2.61 9.08
CA TRP A 53 13.94 2.96 8.76
C TRP A 53 14.05 4.35 8.14
N LEU A 54 15.16 5.00 8.45
CA LEU A 54 15.63 6.25 7.85
C LEU A 54 17.10 6.06 7.47
N SER A 55 17.51 6.58 6.32
CA SER A 55 18.94 6.65 5.96
C SER A 55 19.70 7.62 6.85
N ASP A 56 21.02 7.57 6.76
CA ASP A 56 22.00 8.37 7.51
C ASP A 56 22.24 9.78 6.94
N VAL A 57 21.43 10.22 5.97
CA VAL A 57 21.52 11.58 5.41
C VAL A 57 21.17 12.64 6.46
N ASP A 58 21.91 13.76 6.48
CA ASP A 58 21.83 14.78 7.55
C ASP A 58 20.40 15.29 7.81
N TYR A 59 19.58 15.47 6.77
CA TYR A 59 18.23 16.00 6.96
C TYR A 59 17.29 15.02 7.68
N ASN A 60 17.62 13.72 7.74
CA ASN A 60 16.84 12.72 8.46
C ASN A 60 17.05 12.78 9.99
N GLU A 61 18.08 13.47 10.48
CA GLU A 61 18.31 13.67 11.92
C GLU A 61 17.07 14.22 12.63
N GLN A 62 16.40 15.18 11.98
CA GLN A 62 15.18 15.80 12.53
C GLN A 62 13.97 14.84 12.56
N TYR A 63 14.02 13.74 11.80
CA TYR A 63 12.93 12.77 11.68
C TYR A 63 13.14 11.52 12.54
N LYS A 64 14.34 11.32 13.10
CA LYS A 64 14.64 10.22 14.04
C LYS A 64 13.64 10.09 15.21
N PRO A 65 13.10 11.17 15.80
CA PRO A 65 12.09 11.05 16.85
C PRO A 65 10.78 10.34 16.42
N TYR A 66 10.52 10.26 15.11
CA TYR A 66 9.37 9.57 14.53
C TYR A 66 9.66 8.13 14.13
N LEU A 67 10.92 7.67 14.24
CA LEU A 67 11.27 6.27 13.97
C LEU A 67 10.51 5.35 14.93
N ASN A 68 10.00 4.24 14.39
CA ASN A 68 9.12 3.29 15.08
C ASN A 68 7.81 3.93 15.61
N ARG A 69 7.35 5.03 15.00
CA ARG A 69 6.03 5.62 15.26
C ARG A 69 5.05 5.35 14.12
N PRO A 70 3.76 5.13 14.42
CA PRO A 70 2.75 4.95 13.39
C PRO A 70 2.71 6.14 12.43
N MET A 71 2.82 5.85 11.14
CA MET A 71 2.60 6.80 10.04
C MET A 71 1.15 6.74 9.56
N ALA A 72 0.59 5.54 9.45
CA ALA A 72 -0.81 5.32 9.08
C ALA A 72 -1.49 4.49 10.17
N ASP A 73 -2.69 4.91 10.57
CA ASP A 73 -3.46 4.26 11.63
C ASP A 73 -4.89 4.04 11.13
N HIS A 74 -5.26 2.78 10.91
CA HIS A 74 -6.58 2.35 10.43
C HIS A 74 -7.08 3.09 9.17
N MET A 75 -6.26 3.19 8.12
CA MET A 75 -6.71 3.76 6.84
C MET A 75 -7.78 2.87 6.21
N ASN A 76 -8.93 3.44 5.88
CA ASN A 76 -10.08 2.70 5.37
C ASN A 76 -9.95 2.40 3.89
N GLN A 77 -10.33 1.19 3.47
CA GLN A 77 -10.38 0.87 2.06
C GLN A 77 -11.42 1.75 1.35
N SER A 78 -11.00 2.43 0.29
CA SER A 78 -11.82 3.39 -0.48
C SER A 78 -11.97 2.99 -1.95
N GLY A 79 -11.35 1.88 -2.35
CA GLY A 79 -11.47 1.28 -3.66
C GLY A 79 -10.56 0.04 -3.77
N PRO A 80 -10.55 -0.63 -4.93
CA PRO A 80 -9.58 -1.68 -5.20
C PRO A 80 -8.16 -1.13 -5.04
N ASN A 81 -7.35 -1.78 -4.19
CA ASN A 81 -5.96 -1.42 -3.91
C ASN A 81 -5.75 0.02 -3.40
N ARG A 82 -6.77 0.61 -2.75
CA ARG A 82 -6.71 2.00 -2.29
C ARG A 82 -7.25 2.15 -0.88
N TRP A 83 -6.47 2.84 -0.05
CA TRP A 83 -6.80 3.15 1.34
C TRP A 83 -6.69 4.64 1.62
N LYS A 84 -7.64 5.19 2.37
CA LYS A 84 -7.72 6.62 2.71
C LYS A 84 -7.92 6.79 4.20
N GLY A 85 -7.21 7.74 4.78
CA GLY A 85 -7.29 8.07 6.20
C GLY A 85 -6.33 9.19 6.55
N ASP A 86 -6.25 9.51 7.84
CA ASP A 86 -5.25 10.44 8.34
C ASP A 86 -3.91 9.73 8.47
N ILE A 87 -2.84 10.44 8.12
CA ILE A 87 -1.46 9.97 8.30
C ILE A 87 -0.65 10.99 9.09
N LYS A 88 0.36 10.50 9.79
CA LYS A 88 1.36 11.28 10.51
C LYS A 88 2.70 11.12 9.82
N LEU A 89 3.05 12.08 8.99
CA LEU A 89 4.34 12.08 8.29
C LEU A 89 5.22 13.17 8.89
N PHE A 90 6.34 12.77 9.50
CA PHE A 90 7.37 13.70 9.97
C PHE A 90 6.86 14.81 10.91
N GLY A 91 5.89 14.48 11.77
CA GLY A 91 5.28 15.42 12.73
C GLY A 91 4.05 16.15 12.22
N TYR A 92 3.69 16.01 10.94
CA TYR A 92 2.52 16.64 10.35
C TYR A 92 1.36 15.65 10.22
N ASN A 93 0.17 16.08 10.62
CA ASN A 93 -1.07 15.36 10.32
C ASN A 93 -1.54 15.74 8.92
N LEU A 94 -1.72 14.76 8.04
CA LEU A 94 -2.12 14.94 6.64
C LEU A 94 -3.30 14.05 6.32
N SER A 95 -4.15 14.49 5.40
CA SER A 95 -5.06 13.56 4.74
C SER A 95 -4.26 12.73 3.74
N GLY A 96 -4.27 11.41 3.89
CA GLY A 96 -3.47 10.48 3.12
C GLY A 96 -4.31 9.55 2.25
N THR A 97 -3.77 9.17 1.10
CA THR A 97 -4.28 8.07 0.27
C THR A 97 -3.11 7.19 -0.20
N LEU A 98 -3.16 5.92 0.16
CA LEU A 98 -2.25 4.89 -0.34
C LEU A 98 -2.93 4.17 -1.51
N THR A 99 -2.26 4.08 -2.65
CA THR A 99 -2.73 3.31 -3.82
C THR A 99 -1.62 2.36 -4.27
N GLN A 100 -1.89 1.06 -4.25
CA GLN A 100 -0.96 0.07 -4.79
C GLN A 100 -1.22 -0.09 -6.29
N ASN A 101 -0.22 0.33 -7.09
CA ASN A 101 -0.33 0.37 -8.55
C ASN A 101 0.13 -0.94 -9.19
N SER A 102 1.07 -1.64 -8.54
CA SER A 102 1.53 -2.98 -8.91
C SER A 102 2.05 -3.74 -7.69
N GLU A 103 2.56 -4.96 -7.89
CA GLU A 103 3.18 -5.75 -6.83
C GLU A 103 4.29 -5.00 -6.10
N ASN A 104 5.10 -4.24 -6.84
CA ASN A 104 6.31 -3.57 -6.35
C ASN A 104 6.23 -2.04 -6.37
N HIS A 105 5.06 -1.45 -6.68
CA HIS A 105 4.89 0.00 -6.77
C HIS A 105 3.62 0.47 -6.08
N MET A 106 3.77 1.48 -5.21
CA MET A 106 2.70 2.12 -4.48
C MET A 106 2.90 3.65 -4.49
N THR A 107 1.80 4.39 -4.47
CA THR A 107 1.83 5.84 -4.31
C THR A 107 1.21 6.24 -2.98
N LEU A 108 1.87 7.18 -2.31
CA LEU A 108 1.33 7.90 -1.16
C LEU A 108 1.00 9.32 -1.57
N HIS A 109 -0.28 9.66 -1.61
CA HIS A 109 -0.73 11.03 -1.80
C HIS A 109 -1.11 11.65 -0.46
N GLY A 110 -0.39 12.68 -0.03
CA GLY A 110 -0.64 13.40 1.22
C GLY A 110 -0.99 14.87 0.97
N CYS A 111 -2.02 15.38 1.64
CA CYS A 111 -2.44 16.78 1.56
C CYS A 111 -2.47 17.44 2.95
N ALA A 112 -1.71 18.53 3.11
CA ALA A 112 -1.75 19.40 4.28
C ALA A 112 -2.77 20.52 4.09
N LEU A 113 -3.60 20.75 5.12
CA LEU A 113 -4.60 21.83 5.17
C LEU A 113 -5.50 21.92 3.91
N LEU A 114 -5.72 20.79 3.23
CA LEU A 114 -6.47 20.68 1.97
C LEU A 114 -5.92 21.48 0.76
N VAL A 115 -4.78 22.16 0.88
CA VAL A 115 -4.24 23.05 -0.17
C VAL A 115 -2.90 22.57 -0.70
N VAL A 116 -2.04 22.01 0.16
CA VAL A 116 -0.68 21.61 -0.22
C VAL A 116 -0.61 20.09 -0.31
N CYS A 117 -0.65 19.56 -1.54
CA CYS A 117 -0.61 18.13 -1.80
C CYS A 117 0.72 17.70 -2.43
N LYS A 118 1.22 16.55 -1.99
CA LYS A 118 2.42 15.89 -2.50
C LYS A 118 2.10 14.42 -2.76
N THR A 119 2.66 13.89 -3.85
CA THR A 119 2.62 12.45 -4.13
C THR A 119 4.04 11.91 -4.00
N TYR A 120 4.20 10.87 -3.21
CA TYR A 120 5.44 10.12 -3.06
C TYR A 120 5.31 8.78 -3.78
N GLN A 121 6.34 8.42 -4.53
CA GLN A 121 6.49 7.09 -5.10
C GLN A 121 7.15 6.18 -4.07
N MET A 122 6.65 4.96 -3.96
CA MET A 122 7.20 3.94 -3.06
C MET A 122 7.37 2.63 -3.81
N TYR A 123 8.49 1.98 -3.54
CA TYR A 123 8.84 0.70 -4.13
C TYR A 123 8.98 -0.36 -3.06
N ARG A 124 8.56 -1.58 -3.37
CA ARG A 124 8.67 -2.70 -2.43
C ARG A 124 10.15 -2.96 -2.16
N TYR A 125 10.49 -3.05 -0.88
CA TYR A 125 11.84 -3.35 -0.42
C TYR A 125 11.94 -4.85 -0.10
N THR A 126 12.97 -5.49 -0.65
CA THR A 126 13.39 -6.85 -0.34
C THR A 126 14.87 -6.79 0.06
N GLU A 127 15.22 -7.41 1.19
CA GLU A 127 16.61 -7.50 1.67
C GLU A 127 17.53 -8.25 0.69
#